data_AF-A0A564Y9P5-F1
#
_entry.id   AF-A0A564Y9P5-F1
#
_cell.length_a   1.000
_cell.length_b   1.000
_cell.length_c   1.000
_cell.angle_alpha   90.00
_cell.angle_beta   90.00
_cell.angle_gamma   90.00
#
_symmetry.space_group_name_H-M   'P 1'
#
loop_
_entity.id
_entity.type
_entity.pdbx_description
1 polymer ?
#
loop_
_entity_poly.entity_id
_entity_poly.type
_entity_poly.pdbx_seq_one_letter_code
_entity_poly.pdbx_strand_id
1 'polypeptide(L)'
;MNKRAFLCITDGSDTKNDPNAWALARPRKRRSRWSKADEDKTYVPGMPTQLPPNLTPDQEKMYILQLQIEDLTRRLKTGDLGIPANPEDRSPSPEPVYSSDGKRLNTREYRTRKTMEENRHNFIQQMLELNPEYKPPIDYRAPNNKITDKIFIPQDDHPHINFVGLLIGPRGNTLKALEKEVSSGLKCFSYLISLFISRLC
;
A
#
# COMPACT_ATOMS: atom_id res chain seq x y z
N MET A 1 -1.70 -18.80 37.62
CA MET A 1 -1.43 -17.78 36.58
C MET A 1 -2.55 -16.74 36.61
N ASN A 2 -2.40 -15.69 37.42
CA ASN A 2 -3.41 -14.65 37.60
C ASN A 2 -3.33 -13.63 36.45
N LYS A 3 -4.27 -13.68 35.51
CA LYS A 3 -4.45 -12.63 34.50
C LYS A 3 -5.30 -11.52 35.11
N ARG A 4 -4.62 -10.49 35.62
CA ARG A 4 -5.23 -9.26 36.13
C ARG A 4 -5.80 -8.49 34.93
N ALA A 5 -7.12 -8.52 34.74
CA ALA A 5 -7.79 -7.73 33.72
C ALA A 5 -7.79 -6.27 34.16
N PHE A 6 -7.10 -5.41 33.42
CA PHE A 6 -7.23 -3.96 33.55
C PHE A 6 -8.63 -3.55 33.04
N LEU A 7 -9.46 -3.06 33.95
CA LEU A 7 -10.75 -2.45 33.64
C LEU A 7 -10.51 -1.02 33.15
N CYS A 8 -10.86 -0.74 31.89
CA CYS A 8 -11.05 0.62 31.40
C CYS A 8 -12.40 1.11 31.94
N ILE A 9 -12.36 2.14 32.78
CA ILE A 9 -13.54 2.83 33.31
C ILE A 9 -14.05 3.76 32.21
N THR A 10 -15.30 3.58 31.78
CA THR A 10 -16.04 4.60 31.01
C THR A 10 -17.24 5.02 31.84
N ASP A 11 -17.28 6.31 32.13
CA ASP A 11 -18.22 6.97 33.04
C ASP A 11 -19.65 7.05 32.49
N GLY A 12 -20.63 7.02 33.40
CA GLY A 12 -21.93 7.65 33.17
C GLY A 12 -23.18 6.76 33.17
N SER A 13 -23.46 6.05 34.26
CA SER A 13 -24.81 6.03 34.87
C SER A 13 -24.75 5.39 36.26
N ASP A 14 -25.39 6.06 37.22
CA ASP A 14 -25.44 5.67 38.63
C ASP A 14 -26.19 4.35 38.85
N THR A 15 -25.46 3.23 38.84
CA THR A 15 -25.93 1.94 39.41
C THR A 15 -24.84 1.35 40.29
N LYS A 16 -24.41 2.12 41.29
CA LYS A 16 -23.55 1.59 42.36
C LYS A 16 -24.41 0.69 43.26
N ASN A 17 -24.09 -0.61 43.25
CA ASN A 17 -24.58 -1.70 44.11
C ASN A 17 -25.62 -2.66 43.52
N ASP A 18 -25.38 -3.16 42.29
CA ASP A 18 -26.00 -4.42 41.86
C ASP A 18 -24.93 -5.55 41.87
N PRO A 19 -24.93 -6.46 42.87
CA PRO A 19 -23.92 -7.53 42.98
C PRO A 19 -24.02 -8.57 41.84
N ASN A 20 -25.04 -8.45 40.99
CA ASN A 20 -25.30 -9.35 39.86
C ASN A 20 -25.06 -8.69 38.48
N ALA A 21 -24.41 -7.52 38.42
CA ALA A 21 -24.11 -6.83 37.15
C ALA A 21 -23.25 -7.68 36.18
N TRP A 22 -22.41 -8.57 36.70
CA TRP A 22 -21.62 -9.52 35.90
C TRP A 22 -22.48 -10.57 35.19
N ALA A 23 -23.66 -10.90 35.73
CA ALA A 23 -24.59 -11.90 35.18
C ALA A 23 -25.50 -11.33 34.08
N LEU A 24 -25.62 -10.00 33.99
CA LEU A 24 -26.39 -9.30 32.94
C LEU A 24 -25.54 -8.89 31.72
N ALA A 25 -24.21 -9.05 31.82
CA ALA A 25 -23.30 -8.76 30.71
C ALA A 25 -23.48 -9.81 29.61
N ARG A 26 -24.41 -9.55 28.67
CA ARG A 26 -24.55 -10.37 27.46
C ARG A 26 -23.19 -10.46 26.77
N PRO A 27 -22.72 -11.68 26.41
CA PRO A 27 -21.47 -11.82 25.67
C PRO A 27 -21.52 -10.94 24.42
N ARG A 28 -20.49 -10.12 24.20
CA ARG A 28 -20.40 -9.27 23.00
C ARG A 28 -20.62 -10.16 21.78
N LYS A 29 -21.68 -9.89 21.02
CA LYS A 29 -21.98 -10.65 19.79
C LYS A 29 -20.77 -10.60 18.88
N ARG A 30 -20.31 -11.76 18.41
CA ARG A 30 -19.21 -11.87 17.45
C ARG A 30 -19.60 -11.10 16.18
N ARG A 31 -18.71 -10.21 15.74
CA ARG A 31 -18.92 -9.44 14.52
C ARG A 31 -18.95 -10.38 13.31
N SER A 32 -20.01 -10.29 12.50
CA SER A 32 -20.11 -11.01 11.23
C SER A 32 -19.20 -10.34 10.20
N ARG A 33 -18.63 -11.15 9.30
CA ARG A 33 -17.86 -10.68 8.13
C ARG A 33 -18.73 -10.47 6.90
N TRP A 34 -19.96 -10.97 6.93
CA TRP A 34 -20.94 -10.79 5.88
C TRP A 34 -21.63 -9.44 6.08
N SER A 35 -21.70 -8.65 5.01
CA SER A 35 -22.45 -7.42 5.01
C SER A 35 -23.95 -7.69 5.18
N LYS A 36 -24.69 -6.68 5.63
CA LYS A 36 -26.15 -6.78 5.67
C LYS A 36 -26.65 -6.70 4.22
N ALA A 37 -27.42 -7.70 3.82
CA ALA A 37 -27.76 -7.95 2.41
C ALA A 37 -28.47 -6.81 1.67
N ASP A 38 -29.03 -5.82 2.37
CA ASP A 38 -29.82 -4.74 1.77
C ASP A 38 -29.08 -3.41 1.61
N GLU A 39 -28.04 -3.13 2.39
CA GLU A 39 -27.33 -1.82 2.34
C GLU A 39 -26.02 -1.89 1.52
N ASP A 40 -25.41 -3.07 1.42
CA ASP A 40 -24.04 -3.25 0.91
C ASP A 40 -23.97 -4.16 -0.33
N LYS A 41 -25.01 -4.23 -1.17
CA LYS A 41 -24.91 -4.92 -2.46
C LYS A 41 -24.01 -4.10 -3.38
N THR A 42 -22.75 -4.52 -3.48
CA THR A 42 -21.77 -3.94 -4.40
C THR A 42 -22.19 -4.22 -5.84
N TYR A 43 -22.83 -3.25 -6.48
CA TYR A 43 -23.09 -3.30 -7.91
C TYR A 43 -21.83 -2.88 -8.67
N VAL A 44 -21.16 -3.83 -9.30
CA VAL A 44 -20.07 -3.55 -10.25
C VAL A 44 -20.73 -3.20 -11.59
N PRO A 45 -20.67 -1.95 -12.05
CA PRO A 45 -21.31 -1.56 -13.31
C PRO A 45 -20.63 -2.27 -14.48
N GLY A 46 -21.40 -3.01 -15.27
CA GLY A 46 -20.91 -3.61 -16.51
C GLY A 46 -20.38 -5.04 -16.40
N MET A 47 -20.28 -5.62 -15.21
CA MET A 47 -19.86 -7.02 -15.04
C MET A 47 -20.75 -7.78 -14.04
N PRO A 48 -21.43 -8.88 -14.46
CA PRO A 48 -22.20 -9.71 -13.54
C PRO A 48 -21.30 -10.49 -12.58
N THR A 49 -21.76 -10.76 -11.37
CA THR A 49 -21.02 -11.57 -10.39
C THR A 49 -21.18 -13.08 -10.59
N GLN A 50 -22.01 -13.51 -11.55
CA GLN A 50 -22.21 -14.90 -11.90
C GLN A 50 -21.26 -15.28 -13.02
N LEU A 51 -20.45 -16.32 -12.80
CA LEU A 51 -19.50 -16.82 -13.78
C LEU A 51 -20.25 -17.54 -14.92
N PRO A 52 -19.90 -17.27 -16.20
CA PRO A 52 -20.39 -18.04 -17.33
C PRO A 52 -20.03 -19.54 -17.20
N PRO A 53 -20.88 -20.46 -17.66
CA PRO A 53 -20.52 -21.88 -17.76
C PRO A 53 -19.49 -22.10 -18.87
N ASN A 54 -18.68 -23.16 -18.74
CA ASN A 54 -17.69 -23.65 -19.74
C ASN A 54 -16.44 -22.77 -19.97
N LEU A 55 -15.96 -22.05 -18.95
CA LEU A 55 -14.69 -21.33 -19.01
C LEU A 55 -13.51 -22.27 -18.71
N THR A 56 -12.36 -22.02 -19.33
CA THR A 56 -11.10 -22.64 -18.88
C THR A 56 -10.69 -22.08 -17.52
N PRO A 57 -9.89 -22.79 -16.71
CA PRO A 57 -9.46 -22.28 -15.40
C PRO A 57 -8.72 -20.95 -15.49
N ASP A 58 -8.02 -20.68 -16.59
CA ASP A 58 -7.34 -19.40 -16.79
C ASP A 58 -8.30 -18.28 -17.20
N GLN A 59 -9.30 -18.58 -18.03
CA GLN A 59 -10.37 -17.63 -18.35
C GLN A 59 -11.23 -17.29 -17.13
N GLU A 60 -11.50 -18.27 -16.26
CA GLU A 60 -12.19 -18.06 -14.99
C GLU A 60 -11.40 -17.10 -14.08
N LYS A 61 -10.08 -17.34 -13.92
CA LYS A 61 -9.20 -16.44 -13.16
C LYS A 61 -9.18 -15.05 -13.77
N MET A 62 -9.05 -14.92 -15.09
CA MET A 62 -9.11 -13.63 -15.78
C MET A 62 -10.42 -12.91 -15.48
N TYR A 63 -11.55 -13.61 -15.54
CA TYR A 63 -12.85 -13.02 -15.22
C TYR A 63 -12.91 -12.49 -13.78
N ILE A 64 -12.47 -13.29 -12.82
CA ILE A 64 -12.45 -12.92 -11.40
C ILE A 64 -11.52 -11.73 -11.15
N LEU A 65 -10.32 -11.74 -11.74
CA LEU A 65 -9.37 -10.64 -11.63
C LEU A 65 -9.95 -9.34 -12.20
N GLN A 66 -10.62 -9.41 -13.35
CA GLN A 66 -11.28 -8.25 -13.95
C GLN A 66 -12.37 -7.69 -13.02
N LEU A 67 -13.21 -8.55 -12.47
CA LEU A 67 -14.25 -8.16 -11.51
C LEU A 67 -13.66 -7.45 -10.29
N GLN A 68 -12.56 -7.98 -9.74
CA GLN A 68 -11.87 -7.40 -8.59
C GLN A 68 -11.22 -6.06 -8.92
N ILE A 69 -10.61 -5.92 -10.10
CA ILE A 69 -9.99 -4.66 -10.56
C ILE A 69 -11.06 -3.58 -10.73
N GLU A 70 -12.21 -3.92 -11.32
CA GLU A 70 -13.34 -3.00 -11.50
C GLU A 70 -13.96 -2.59 -10.16
N ASP A 71 -14.13 -3.53 -9.24
CA ASP A 71 -14.64 -3.26 -7.89
C ASP A 71 -13.72 -2.31 -7.11
N LEU A 72 -12.40 -2.58 -7.10
CA LEU A 72 -11.42 -1.70 -6.46
C LEU A 72 -11.35 -0.33 -7.13
N THR A 73 -11.42 -0.28 -8.45
CA THR A 73 -11.41 0.98 -9.20
C THR A 73 -12.64 1.82 -8.88
N ARG A 74 -13.81 1.20 -8.76
CA ARG A 74 -15.04 1.87 -8.33
C ARG A 74 -14.89 2.43 -6.91
N ARG A 75 -14.46 1.61 -5.95
CA ARG A 75 -14.25 2.04 -4.55
C ARG A 75 -13.26 3.20 -4.42
N LEU A 76 -12.15 3.16 -5.18
CA LEU A 76 -11.16 4.23 -5.20
C LEU A 76 -11.73 5.55 -5.77
N LYS A 77 -12.62 5.47 -6.78
CA LYS A 77 -13.29 6.62 -7.40
C LYS A 77 -14.38 7.22 -6.52
N THR A 78 -15.26 6.38 -5.95
CA THR A 78 -16.35 6.84 -5.08
C THR A 78 -15.86 7.27 -3.71
N GLY A 79 -14.63 6.88 -3.32
CA GLY A 79 -14.11 7.12 -1.99
C GLY A 79 -14.71 6.19 -0.93
N ASP A 80 -15.38 5.11 -1.35
CA ASP A 80 -15.85 4.06 -0.44
C ASP A 80 -14.66 3.20 0.02
N LEU A 81 -14.04 3.62 1.12
CA LEU A 81 -12.87 2.96 1.67
C LEU A 81 -13.23 1.76 2.57
N GLY A 82 -14.51 1.46 2.80
CA GLY A 82 -14.93 0.41 3.74
C GLY A 82 -14.48 0.64 5.18
N ILE A 83 -14.19 1.89 5.56
CA ILE A 83 -13.79 2.24 6.92
C ILE A 83 -15.05 2.33 7.78
N PRO A 84 -15.21 1.53 8.84
CA PRO A 84 -16.40 1.59 9.68
C PRO A 84 -16.53 2.97 10.33
N ALA A 85 -17.73 3.54 10.27
CA ALA A 85 -18.04 4.84 10.87
C ALA A 85 -17.80 4.82 12.39
N ASN A 86 -18.13 3.70 13.05
CA ASN A 86 -17.94 3.53 14.49
C ASN A 86 -16.45 3.39 14.85
N PRO A 87 -15.91 4.21 15.78
CA PRO A 87 -14.52 4.11 16.23
C PRO A 87 -14.17 2.80 16.94
N GLU A 88 -15.11 2.20 17.67
CA GLU A 88 -14.89 0.94 18.41
C GLU A 88 -14.67 -0.27 17.49
N ASP A 89 -15.24 -0.20 16.30
CA ASP A 89 -15.12 -1.23 15.27
C ASP A 89 -13.79 -1.13 14.50
N ARG A 90 -12.95 -0.15 14.83
CA ARG A 90 -11.69 0.12 14.14
C ARG A 90 -10.54 -0.53 14.89
N SER A 91 -9.63 -1.15 14.15
CA SER A 91 -8.33 -1.55 14.71
C SER A 91 -7.55 -0.32 15.21
N PRO A 92 -6.73 -0.47 16.26
CA PRO A 92 -5.85 0.60 16.76
C PRO A 92 -5.00 1.21 15.65
N SER A 93 -4.78 2.53 15.69
CA SER A 93 -3.95 3.21 14.70
C SER A 93 -2.47 3.06 15.06
N PRO A 94 -1.57 2.84 14.08
CA PRO A 94 -0.13 2.99 14.25
C PRO A 94 0.22 4.44 14.54
N GLU A 95 1.47 4.62 14.96
CA GLU A 95 2.04 5.92 15.29
C GLU A 95 2.03 6.88 14.09
N PRO A 96 1.74 8.17 14.31
CA PRO A 96 1.76 9.17 13.24
C PRO A 96 3.16 9.36 12.68
N VAL A 97 3.29 9.27 11.35
CA VAL A 97 4.50 9.66 10.63
C VAL A 97 4.27 11.02 9.99
N TYR A 98 5.20 11.95 10.19
CA TYR A 98 5.15 13.31 9.67
C TYR A 98 6.13 13.51 8.51
N SER A 99 5.76 14.38 7.59
CA SER A 99 6.66 14.91 6.56
C SER A 99 7.62 15.96 7.16
N SER A 100 8.63 16.36 6.39
CA SER A 100 9.50 17.52 6.70
C SER A 100 8.72 18.79 6.98
N ASP A 101 7.55 18.95 6.35
CA ASP A 101 6.67 20.12 6.50
C ASP A 101 5.74 20.02 7.73
N GLY A 102 5.94 19.03 8.60
CA GLY A 102 5.12 18.81 9.81
C GLY A 102 3.70 18.29 9.55
N LYS A 103 3.35 17.95 8.30
CA LYS A 103 2.06 17.34 7.94
C LYS A 103 2.07 15.83 8.18
N ARG A 104 1.00 15.30 8.78
CA ARG A 104 0.85 13.86 8.99
C ARG A 104 0.62 13.14 7.66
N LEU A 105 1.51 12.22 7.32
CA LEU A 105 1.45 11.41 6.09
C LEU A 105 0.60 10.15 6.28
N ASN A 106 0.69 9.53 7.46
CA ASN A 106 0.04 8.25 7.73
C ASN A 106 -1.35 8.46 8.39
N THR A 107 -2.31 8.93 7.60
CA THR A 107 -3.74 8.91 7.99
C THR A 107 -4.36 7.54 7.73
N ARG A 108 -5.52 7.27 8.32
CA ARG A 108 -6.20 5.97 8.12
C ARG A 108 -6.67 5.85 6.67
N GLU A 109 -7.21 6.94 6.15
CA GLU A 109 -7.69 7.09 4.79
C GLU A 109 -6.56 6.83 3.80
N TYR A 110 -5.37 7.42 4.04
CA TYR A 110 -4.20 7.19 3.22
C TYR A 110 -3.76 5.73 3.24
N ARG A 111 -3.70 5.08 4.41
CA ARG A 111 -3.35 3.66 4.52
C ARG A 111 -4.33 2.77 3.77
N THR A 112 -5.63 2.92 4.02
CA THR A 112 -6.64 2.08 3.39
C THR A 112 -6.66 2.27 1.88
N ARG A 113 -6.54 3.52 1.40
CA ARG A 113 -6.42 3.83 -0.03
C ARG A 113 -5.17 3.20 -0.63
N LYS A 114 -4.01 3.36 0.01
CA LYS A 114 -2.73 2.79 -0.44
C LYS A 114 -2.80 1.26 -0.55
N THR A 115 -3.37 0.59 0.45
CA THR A 115 -3.57 -0.87 0.41
C THR A 115 -4.49 -1.29 -0.75
N MET A 116 -5.55 -0.54 -1.03
CA MET A 116 -6.43 -0.83 -2.17
C MET A 116 -5.75 -0.58 -3.52
N GLU A 117 -4.91 0.46 -3.63
CA GLU A 117 -4.10 0.72 -4.82
C GLU A 117 -3.06 -0.37 -5.07
N GLU A 118 -2.39 -0.85 -4.01
CA GLU A 118 -1.46 -1.98 -4.06
C GLU A 118 -2.15 -3.29 -4.46
N ASN A 119 -3.32 -3.59 -3.89
CA ASN A 119 -4.11 -4.76 -4.28
C ASN A 119 -4.55 -4.68 -5.75
N ARG A 120 -5.02 -3.51 -6.20
CA ARG A 120 -5.38 -3.27 -7.60
C ARG A 120 -4.17 -3.49 -8.52
N HIS A 121 -2.99 -3.00 -8.13
CA HIS A 121 -1.75 -3.21 -8.86
C HIS A 121 -1.40 -4.69 -8.98
N ASN A 122 -1.49 -5.44 -7.88
CA ASN A 122 -1.21 -6.88 -7.87
C ASN A 122 -2.15 -7.66 -8.81
N PHE A 123 -3.45 -7.36 -8.80
CA PHE A 123 -4.40 -8.01 -9.72
C PHE A 123 -4.14 -7.65 -11.19
N ILE A 124 -3.76 -6.41 -11.49
CA ILE A 124 -3.37 -6.00 -12.84
C ILE A 124 -2.11 -6.76 -13.29
N GLN A 125 -1.14 -6.96 -12.40
CA GLN A 125 0.07 -7.72 -12.70
C GLN A 125 -0.24 -9.19 -13.02
N GLN A 126 -1.08 -9.84 -12.21
CA GLN A 126 -1.55 -11.21 -12.48
C GLN A 126 -2.34 -11.30 -13.79
N MET A 127 -3.17 -10.29 -14.10
CA MET A 127 -3.90 -10.23 -15.36
C MET A 127 -2.97 -10.11 -16.56
N LEU A 128 -1.94 -9.27 -16.48
CA LEU A 128 -0.96 -9.07 -17.56
C LEU A 128 -0.12 -10.33 -17.80
N GLU A 129 0.15 -11.10 -16.75
CA GLU A 129 0.86 -12.39 -16.87
C GLU A 129 0.02 -13.44 -17.62
N LEU A 130 -1.28 -13.49 -17.35
CA LEU A 130 -2.21 -14.40 -18.05
C LEU A 130 -2.56 -13.91 -19.47
N ASN A 131 -2.71 -12.60 -19.66
CA ASN A 131 -3.08 -11.99 -20.92
C ASN A 131 -2.19 -10.76 -21.23
N PRO A 132 -1.16 -10.94 -22.08
CA PRO A 132 -0.28 -9.85 -22.50
C PRO A 132 -1.00 -8.72 -23.28
N GLU A 133 -2.16 -8.98 -23.88
CA GLU A 133 -2.95 -7.98 -24.60
C GLU A 133 -3.84 -7.12 -23.69
N TYR A 134 -3.88 -7.44 -22.39
CA TYR A 134 -4.69 -6.72 -21.42
C TYR A 134 -4.29 -5.25 -21.32
N LYS A 135 -5.28 -4.36 -21.38
CA LYS A 135 -5.10 -2.92 -21.22
C LYS A 135 -5.54 -2.50 -19.83
N PRO A 136 -4.63 -2.04 -18.96
CA PRO A 136 -5.00 -1.54 -17.64
C PRO A 136 -5.98 -0.35 -17.72
N PRO A 137 -6.79 -0.11 -16.67
CA PRO A 137 -7.68 1.05 -16.59
C PRO A 137 -6.93 2.38 -16.75
N ILE A 138 -7.57 3.40 -17.35
CA ILE A 138 -6.94 4.71 -17.63
C ILE A 138 -6.43 5.43 -16.37
N ASP A 139 -7.08 5.23 -15.24
CA ASP A 139 -6.74 5.87 -13.96
C ASP A 139 -5.62 5.12 -13.20
N TYR A 140 -5.16 3.99 -13.74
CA TYR A 140 -4.09 3.22 -13.14
C TYR A 140 -2.73 3.83 -13.50
N ARG A 141 -1.93 4.11 -12.46
CA ARG A 141 -0.53 4.50 -12.59
C ARG A 141 0.32 3.44 -11.91
N ALA A 142 1.26 2.86 -12.65
CA ALA A 142 2.19 1.90 -12.09
C ALA A 142 2.97 2.54 -10.93
N PRO A 143 3.05 1.89 -9.75
CA PRO A 143 3.80 2.41 -8.63
C PRO A 143 5.27 2.53 -9.03
N ASN A 144 5.80 3.74 -8.92
CA ASN A 144 7.17 4.04 -9.32
C ASN A 144 8.11 3.71 -8.15
N ASN A 145 8.28 2.42 -7.87
CA ASN A 145 9.18 1.92 -6.83
C ASN A 145 10.63 2.06 -7.32
N LYS A 146 11.13 3.30 -7.31
CA LYS A 146 12.54 3.58 -7.57
C LYS A 146 13.34 3.06 -6.38
N ILE A 147 13.89 1.86 -6.51
CA ILE A 147 14.86 1.34 -5.56
C ILE A 147 16.13 2.15 -5.76
N THR A 148 16.48 2.98 -4.78
CA THR A 148 17.74 3.71 -4.77
C THR A 148 18.69 3.01 -3.81
N ASP A 149 19.67 2.29 -4.33
CA ASP A 149 20.76 1.77 -3.51
C ASP A 149 21.89 2.80 -3.45
N LYS A 150 22.44 3.02 -2.25
CA LYS A 150 23.49 4.01 -2.02
C LYS A 150 24.82 3.29 -1.86
N ILE A 151 25.69 3.46 -2.85
CA ILE A 151 27.06 2.95 -2.80
C ILE A 151 27.95 4.02 -2.17
N PHE A 152 28.62 3.70 -1.06
CA PHE A 152 29.61 4.57 -0.45
C PHE A 152 30.99 4.34 -1.10
N ILE A 153 31.67 5.42 -1.49
CA ILE A 153 33.03 5.37 -2.05
C ILE A 153 34.01 5.71 -0.92
N PRO A 154 34.89 4.78 -0.51
CA PRO A 154 35.90 5.03 0.53
C PRO A 154 36.99 5.95 -0.04
N GLN A 155 36.93 7.24 0.30
CA GLN A 155 37.94 8.23 -0.12
C GLN A 155 39.10 8.34 0.88
N ASP A 156 38.89 7.93 2.13
CA ASP A 156 39.88 8.04 3.21
C ASP A 156 41.05 7.05 3.02
N ASP A 157 40.78 5.87 2.44
CA ASP A 157 41.79 4.81 2.24
C ASP A 157 42.72 5.11 1.05
N HIS A 158 42.27 5.92 0.09
CA HIS A 158 43.01 6.24 -1.14
C HIS A 158 42.86 7.72 -1.54
N PRO A 159 43.46 8.66 -0.79
CA PRO A 159 43.32 10.11 -1.03
C PRO A 159 43.97 10.59 -2.33
N HIS A 160 44.80 9.77 -2.97
CA HIS A 160 45.50 10.08 -4.22
C HIS A 160 44.73 9.64 -5.47
N ILE A 161 43.57 8.97 -5.33
CA ILE A 161 42.78 8.44 -6.45
C ILE A 161 41.48 9.24 -6.59
N ASN A 162 41.30 9.87 -7.76
CA ASN A 162 40.07 10.60 -8.10
C ASN A 162 38.99 9.66 -8.65
N PHE A 163 38.41 8.84 -7.78
CA PHE A 163 37.37 7.86 -8.15
C PHE A 163 36.21 8.48 -8.94
N VAL A 164 35.79 9.70 -8.59
CA VAL A 164 34.72 10.43 -9.30
C VAL A 164 35.11 10.75 -10.75
N GLY A 165 36.34 11.20 -10.98
CA GLY A 165 36.84 11.51 -12.33
C GLY A 165 36.99 10.26 -13.19
N LEU A 166 37.35 9.13 -12.58
CA LEU A 166 37.47 7.85 -13.25
C LEU A 166 36.10 7.26 -13.63
N LEU A 167 35.11 7.36 -12.73
CA LEU A 167 33.75 6.86 -12.93
C LEU A 167 32.95 7.69 -13.96
N ILE A 168 33.10 9.02 -13.95
CA ILE A 168 32.41 9.91 -14.90
C ILE A 168 33.15 9.91 -16.26
N GLY A 169 34.48 9.98 -16.22
CA GLY A 169 35.34 10.14 -17.39
C GLY A 169 35.24 11.53 -18.05
N PRO A 170 36.05 11.79 -19.09
CA PRO A 170 36.02 13.04 -19.82
C PRO A 170 34.63 13.29 -20.44
N ARG A 171 34.00 14.40 -20.06
CA ARG A 171 32.65 14.82 -20.48
C ARG A 171 31.49 13.86 -20.10
N GLY A 172 31.69 12.94 -19.15
CA GLY A 172 30.63 12.01 -18.74
C GLY A 172 30.38 10.86 -19.73
N ASN A 173 31.29 10.63 -20.67
CA ASN A 173 31.13 9.60 -21.70
C ASN A 173 31.23 8.18 -21.13
N THR A 174 32.11 7.95 -20.15
CA THR A 174 32.26 6.64 -19.48
C THR A 174 30.98 6.30 -18.71
N LEU A 175 30.40 7.28 -18.02
CA LEU A 175 29.12 7.13 -17.32
C LEU A 175 28.00 6.73 -18.29
N LYS A 176 27.86 7.44 -19.42
CA LYS A 176 26.84 7.15 -20.43
C LYS A 176 27.06 5.79 -21.09
N ALA A 177 28.31 5.37 -21.28
CA ALA A 177 28.62 4.05 -21.80
C ALA A 177 28.19 2.96 -20.80
N LEU A 178 28.52 3.12 -19.51
CA LEU A 178 28.09 2.22 -18.45
C LEU A 178 26.57 2.18 -18.29
N GLU A 179 25.88 3.33 -18.35
CA GLU A 179 24.40 3.40 -18.33
C GLU A 179 23.77 2.71 -19.54
N LYS A 180 24.46 2.68 -20.69
CA LYS A 180 23.99 2.01 -21.90
C LYS A 180 24.25 0.49 -21.87
N GLU A 181 25.38 0.07 -21.30
CA GLU A 181 25.71 -1.34 -21.11
C GLU A 181 24.82 -1.99 -20.03
N VAL A 182 24.50 -1.24 -18.98
CA VAL A 182 23.50 -1.62 -17.98
C VAL A 182 22.11 -1.28 -18.53
N SER A 183 21.66 -2.08 -19.51
CA SER A 183 20.38 -1.96 -20.22
C SER A 183 19.12 -2.02 -19.33
N SER A 184 19.28 -2.21 -18.02
CA SER A 184 18.23 -2.46 -17.04
C SER A 184 17.81 -1.22 -16.25
N GLY A 185 17.62 -0.05 -16.88
CA GLY A 185 16.92 1.10 -16.26
C GLY A 185 17.51 1.67 -14.95
N LEU A 186 18.65 1.14 -14.51
CA LEU A 186 19.36 1.55 -13.31
C LEU A 186 20.05 2.88 -13.61
N LYS A 187 19.41 3.97 -13.15
CA LYS A 187 20.07 5.28 -13.06
C LYS A 187 21.06 5.24 -11.90
N CYS A 188 22.16 4.51 -12.09
CA CYS A 188 23.14 4.21 -11.05
C CYS A 188 23.76 5.45 -10.39
N PHE A 189 23.71 6.63 -11.02
CA PHE A 189 24.57 7.75 -10.61
C PHE A 189 23.92 9.12 -10.44
N SER A 190 22.63 9.31 -10.75
CA SER A 190 22.03 10.66 -10.64
C SER A 190 21.99 11.19 -9.20
N TYR A 191 22.06 10.31 -8.20
CA TYR A 191 22.04 10.69 -6.78
C TYR A 191 23.42 10.81 -6.13
N LEU A 192 24.47 10.23 -6.74
CA LEU A 192 25.85 10.30 -6.20
C LEU A 192 26.43 11.72 -6.33
N ILE A 193 26.13 12.42 -7.43
CA ILE A 193 26.60 13.79 -7.65
C ILE A 193 25.84 14.79 -6.76
N SER A 194 24.52 14.64 -6.62
CA SER A 194 23.72 15.57 -5.78
C SER A 194 24.11 15.51 -4.30
N LEU A 195 24.46 14.33 -3.76
CA LEU A 195 24.83 14.20 -2.35
C LEU A 195 26.25 14.72 -2.06
N PHE A 196 27.17 14.63 -3.02
CA PHE A 196 28.54 15.12 -2.86
C PHE A 196 28.57 16.65 -2.90
N ILE A 197 27.80 17.28 -3.81
CA ILE A 197 27.66 18.75 -3.86
C ILE A 197 26.97 19.29 -2.60
N SER A 198 26.00 18.54 -2.04
CA SER A 198 25.29 18.96 -0.81
C SER A 198 26.11 18.80 0.48
N ARG A 199 27.28 18.18 0.44
CA ARG A 199 28.16 17.97 1.59
C ARG A 199 29.48 18.74 1.50
N LEU A 200 29.72 19.41 0.37
CA LEU A 200 30.89 20.26 0.08
C LEU A 200 30.55 21.77 0.01
N CYS A 201 29.29 22.14 0.19
CA CYS A 201 28.84 23.51 0.48
C CYS A 201 28.30 23.61 1.91
#